data_AF-A0A7W0KZZ0-F1
#
_entry.id   AF-A0A7W0KZZ0-F1
#
_cell.length_a   1.000
_cell.length_b   1.000
_cell.length_c   1.000
_cell.angle_alpha   90.00
_cell.angle_beta   90.00
_cell.angle_gamma   90.00
#
_symmetry.space_group_name_H-M   'P 1'
#
loop_
_entity.id
_entity.type
_entity.pdbx_description
1 polymer ?
#
loop_
_entity_poly.entity_id
_entity_poly.type
_entity_poly.pdbx_seq_one_letter_code
_entity_poly.pdbx_strand_id
1 'polypeptide(L)'
;MCGIIGILSRPSTRPVPTADEIIGGLEAALARCGDPTAVTTAAHHVDDLLKGLPGLIALAGHHELAASITARLDQLDAYAAEVEAGLATGDRDTEELERASAASIALADVLWSLRRDRLRTALAVTDLTGRQAGVAALGGYLAIQQSFSAIDRMEVRGRDSAGLTVFVWGHDLDPADPALADRSRDPLFQTGSVRTSGRCLTFVYKAAAEIGELGDNTRVMRHAVAADQLLRRALSGPNARTAVLGHTRWASVGIISEPNAHPVDSTELEQHGGTPFVVGVLNGDVDNHADLRVAHGLRFHGPITTDAKVIPALVARHGEAVGEDLTEAFRRTVASFEGSVAVGVGSPDHPDRLLLALHGSGQGVYIGLAEDRFVVASEPYGVVEETAAYVRLDGEHGGQIVELDAAGAGTLAGIRRLGYDGGAQPLTEADIVTTEVTTRDIDRGDAPHFLLKEITESPASLAKTLRGKIVEVDGHLRAAVGERALPASVVERLADGSIRRIRVIGQGTAAVAGQSTAALLDVLLGGALDVDAITATELSGFGLRVDMSDTLAIAVSQSGTTTDTNRTVDLLRARG
;
A
#
# COMPACT_ATOMS: atom_id res chain seq x y z
N MET A 1 -2.78 9.62 5.16
CA MET A 1 -1.50 9.83 4.48
C MET A 1 -1.83 10.25 3.06
N CYS A 2 -0.95 11.01 2.41
CA CYS A 2 -1.00 11.17 0.96
C CYS A 2 -0.19 10.04 0.31
N GLY A 3 -0.41 9.76 -0.96
CA GLY A 3 0.28 8.64 -1.59
C GLY A 3 -0.17 8.31 -3.00
N ILE A 4 0.76 7.73 -3.75
CA ILE A 4 0.58 7.23 -5.12
C ILE A 4 -0.15 5.89 -5.07
N ILE A 5 -1.04 5.65 -6.04
CA ILE A 5 -1.66 4.36 -6.34
C ILE A 5 -1.40 4.04 -7.81
N GLY A 6 -1.04 2.81 -8.13
CA GLY A 6 -0.96 2.34 -9.52
C GLY A 6 -1.41 0.89 -9.64
N ILE A 7 -2.17 0.57 -10.67
CA ILE A 7 -2.53 -0.81 -11.01
C ILE A 7 -2.18 -1.05 -12.47
N LEU A 8 -1.32 -2.04 -12.71
CA LEU A 8 -0.91 -2.47 -14.04
C LEU A 8 -1.04 -3.99 -14.14
N SER A 9 -1.88 -4.47 -15.06
CA SER A 9 -2.24 -5.90 -15.12
C SER A 9 -1.98 -6.51 -16.51
N ARG A 10 -1.72 -7.82 -16.53
CA ARG A 10 -1.77 -8.67 -17.74
C ARG A 10 -3.01 -9.55 -17.77
N PRO A 11 -3.38 -10.08 -18.94
CA PRO A 11 -4.37 -11.14 -19.03
C PRO A 11 -3.96 -12.34 -18.17
N SER A 12 -4.91 -12.86 -17.40
CA SER A 12 -4.62 -14.03 -16.57
C SER A 12 -4.61 -15.32 -17.38
N THR A 13 -3.68 -16.20 -17.02
CA THR A 13 -3.60 -17.56 -17.58
C THR A 13 -4.21 -18.62 -16.68
N ARG A 14 -4.59 -18.26 -15.45
CA ARG A 14 -5.19 -19.20 -14.50
C ARG A 14 -6.65 -19.45 -14.87
N PRO A 15 -7.12 -20.72 -14.89
CA PRO A 15 -8.52 -21.02 -15.11
C PRO A 15 -9.41 -20.38 -14.03
N VAL A 16 -10.63 -20.02 -14.42
CA VAL A 16 -11.65 -19.58 -13.47
C VAL A 16 -11.99 -20.76 -12.55
N PRO A 17 -11.88 -20.61 -11.22
CA PRO A 17 -12.23 -21.67 -10.29
C PRO A 17 -13.73 -21.97 -10.36
N THR A 18 -14.06 -23.24 -10.26
CA THR A 18 -15.44 -23.72 -10.25
C THR A 18 -16.09 -23.52 -8.88
N ALA A 19 -17.42 -23.47 -8.86
CA ALA A 19 -18.18 -23.43 -7.60
C ALA A 19 -17.85 -24.63 -6.69
N ASP A 20 -17.65 -25.81 -7.27
CA ASP A 20 -17.33 -27.04 -6.52
C ASP A 20 -15.94 -26.99 -5.88
N GLU A 21 -14.94 -26.41 -6.56
CA GLU A 21 -13.60 -26.20 -5.98
C GLU A 21 -13.65 -25.23 -4.79
N ILE A 22 -14.37 -24.12 -4.94
CA ILE A 22 -14.49 -23.10 -3.89
C ILE A 22 -15.26 -23.65 -2.68
N ILE A 23 -16.43 -24.24 -2.92
CA ILE A 23 -17.29 -24.79 -1.86
C ILE A 23 -16.64 -26.01 -1.22
N GLY A 24 -16.05 -26.90 -2.00
CA GLY A 24 -15.31 -28.06 -1.50
C GLY A 24 -14.11 -27.66 -0.64
N GLY A 25 -13.40 -26.59 -0.99
CA GLY A 25 -12.31 -26.04 -0.16
C GLY A 25 -12.80 -25.52 1.20
N LEU A 26 -13.93 -24.83 1.23
CA LEU A 26 -14.54 -24.35 2.49
C LEU A 26 -15.11 -25.49 3.34
N GLU A 27 -15.72 -26.50 2.72
CA GLU A 27 -16.17 -27.71 3.42
C GLU A 27 -14.99 -28.51 3.97
N ALA A 28 -13.89 -28.56 3.24
CA ALA A 28 -12.63 -29.12 3.70
C ALA A 28 -12.07 -28.34 4.91
N ALA A 29 -12.20 -27.02 4.93
CA ALA A 29 -11.85 -26.21 6.11
C ALA A 29 -12.76 -26.54 7.30
N LEU A 30 -14.08 -26.59 7.11
CA LEU A 30 -15.05 -26.95 8.16
C LEU A 30 -14.81 -28.36 8.74
N ALA A 31 -14.47 -29.32 7.89
CA ALA A 31 -14.15 -30.69 8.33
C ALA A 31 -12.88 -30.78 9.21
N ARG A 32 -12.05 -29.73 9.21
CA ARG A 32 -10.83 -29.61 10.02
C ARG A 32 -11.03 -28.79 11.30
N CYS A 33 -12.24 -28.29 11.56
CA CYS A 33 -12.55 -27.62 12.82
C CYS A 33 -12.16 -28.52 14.00
N GLY A 34 -11.30 -27.98 14.87
CA GLY A 34 -10.57 -28.74 15.89
C GLY A 34 -9.05 -28.46 15.83
N ASP A 35 -8.52 -28.15 14.65
CA ASP A 35 -7.15 -27.68 14.44
C ASP A 35 -7.15 -26.33 13.69
N PRO A 36 -6.94 -25.19 14.38
CA PRO A 36 -6.96 -23.87 13.76
C PRO A 36 -5.96 -23.71 12.62
N THR A 37 -4.81 -24.38 12.70
CA THR A 37 -3.76 -24.29 11.68
C THR A 37 -4.18 -25.02 10.41
N ALA A 38 -4.78 -26.20 10.56
CA ALA A 38 -5.30 -26.98 9.43
C ALA A 38 -6.49 -26.28 8.75
N VAL A 39 -7.38 -25.65 9.53
CA VAL A 39 -8.48 -24.82 9.00
C VAL A 39 -7.91 -23.64 8.22
N THR A 40 -6.96 -22.90 8.81
CA THR A 40 -6.30 -21.75 8.18
C THR A 40 -5.67 -22.12 6.84
N THR A 41 -4.96 -23.25 6.79
CA THR A 41 -4.34 -23.76 5.56
C THR A 41 -5.37 -24.05 4.47
N ALA A 42 -6.49 -24.70 4.81
CA ALA A 42 -7.57 -24.98 3.86
C ALA A 42 -8.27 -23.70 3.40
N ALA A 43 -8.49 -22.74 4.30
CA ALA A 43 -9.08 -21.45 3.97
C ALA A 43 -8.16 -20.61 3.06
N HIS A 44 -6.83 -20.65 3.26
CA HIS A 44 -5.88 -19.96 2.39
C HIS A 44 -5.91 -20.48 0.96
N HIS A 45 -6.09 -21.80 0.78
CA HIS A 45 -6.28 -22.36 -0.55
C HIS A 45 -7.49 -21.75 -1.27
N VAL A 46 -8.61 -21.55 -0.56
CA VAL A 46 -9.79 -20.90 -1.12
C VAL A 46 -9.53 -19.41 -1.40
N ASP A 47 -8.81 -18.72 -0.50
CA ASP A 47 -8.44 -17.31 -0.71
C ASP A 47 -7.60 -17.16 -1.98
N ASP A 48 -6.63 -18.05 -2.21
CA ASP A 48 -5.81 -18.08 -3.42
C ASP A 48 -6.63 -18.35 -4.69
N LEU A 49 -7.62 -19.24 -4.64
CA LEU A 49 -8.54 -19.44 -5.76
C LEU A 49 -9.32 -18.16 -6.08
N LEU A 50 -9.73 -17.41 -5.07
CA LEU A 50 -10.56 -16.21 -5.20
C LEU A 50 -9.77 -14.93 -5.48
N LYS A 51 -8.44 -14.97 -5.49
CA LYS A 51 -7.60 -13.81 -5.88
C LYS A 51 -7.76 -13.45 -7.36
N GLY A 52 -7.43 -12.21 -7.67
CA GLY A 52 -7.30 -11.72 -9.04
C GLY A 52 -8.58 -11.77 -9.88
N LEU A 53 -8.40 -11.67 -11.20
CA LEU A 53 -9.52 -11.66 -12.14
C LEU A 53 -10.26 -13.02 -12.22
N PRO A 54 -9.59 -14.19 -12.21
CA PRO A 54 -10.30 -15.47 -12.25
C PRO A 54 -11.25 -15.66 -11.05
N GLY A 55 -10.80 -15.32 -9.84
CA GLY A 55 -11.64 -15.37 -8.65
C GLY A 55 -12.83 -14.41 -8.71
N LEU A 56 -12.61 -13.19 -9.20
CA LEU A 56 -13.70 -12.26 -9.46
C LEU A 56 -14.71 -12.82 -10.47
N ILE A 57 -14.28 -13.41 -11.58
CA ILE A 57 -15.18 -13.98 -12.59
C ILE A 57 -16.05 -15.09 -11.98
N ALA A 58 -15.49 -15.93 -11.10
CA ALA A 58 -16.24 -16.98 -10.42
C ALA A 58 -17.36 -16.41 -9.52
N LEU A 59 -17.17 -15.22 -8.94
CA LEU A 59 -18.11 -14.60 -8.01
C LEU A 59 -19.09 -13.63 -8.68
N ALA A 60 -18.65 -12.89 -9.70
CA ALA A 60 -19.40 -11.79 -10.30
C ALA A 60 -20.73 -12.27 -10.91
N GLY A 61 -21.84 -11.73 -10.42
CA GLY A 61 -23.19 -12.14 -10.84
C GLY A 61 -23.71 -13.46 -10.24
N HIS A 62 -22.87 -14.22 -9.53
CA HIS A 62 -23.20 -15.54 -8.94
C HIS A 62 -23.62 -15.43 -7.47
N HIS A 63 -24.78 -14.82 -7.22
CA HIS A 63 -25.30 -14.56 -5.87
C HIS A 63 -25.54 -15.82 -5.01
N GLU A 64 -25.98 -16.93 -5.62
CA GLU A 64 -26.15 -18.20 -4.89
C GLU A 64 -24.80 -18.74 -4.37
N LEU A 65 -23.75 -18.65 -5.18
CA LEU A 65 -22.40 -19.03 -4.77
C LEU A 65 -21.90 -18.12 -3.65
N ALA A 66 -22.04 -16.80 -3.80
CA ALA A 66 -21.65 -15.85 -2.76
C ALA A 66 -22.38 -16.09 -1.43
N ALA A 67 -23.68 -16.40 -1.46
CA ALA A 67 -24.45 -16.77 -0.27
C ALA A 67 -23.98 -18.10 0.33
N SER A 68 -23.68 -19.10 -0.50
CA SER A 68 -23.17 -20.41 -0.10
C SER A 68 -21.79 -20.32 0.58
N ILE A 69 -20.90 -19.45 0.07
CA ILE A 69 -19.61 -19.11 0.68
C ILE A 69 -19.87 -18.43 2.03
N THR A 70 -20.71 -17.41 2.07
CA THR A 70 -21.02 -16.64 3.28
C THR A 70 -21.50 -17.55 4.42
N ALA A 71 -22.43 -18.47 4.14
CA ALA A 71 -22.95 -19.40 5.14
C ALA A 71 -21.89 -20.35 5.73
N ARG A 72 -20.83 -20.66 4.97
CA ARG A 72 -19.69 -21.48 5.45
C ARG A 72 -18.69 -20.64 6.22
N LEU A 73 -18.44 -19.42 5.76
CA LEU A 73 -17.63 -18.45 6.51
C LEU A 73 -18.26 -18.13 7.87
N ASP A 74 -19.59 -18.03 7.96
CA ASP A 74 -20.29 -17.79 9.24
C ASP A 74 -20.06 -18.93 10.25
N GLN A 75 -19.99 -20.19 9.77
CA GLN A 75 -19.64 -21.34 10.61
C GLN A 75 -18.16 -21.33 11.02
N LEU A 76 -17.26 -20.96 10.11
CA LEU A 76 -15.83 -20.82 10.41
C LEU A 76 -15.55 -19.66 11.37
N ASP A 77 -16.29 -18.56 11.27
CA ASP A 77 -16.21 -17.44 12.20
C ASP A 77 -16.68 -17.82 13.60
N ALA A 78 -17.75 -18.62 13.71
CA ALA A 78 -18.19 -19.19 14.99
C ALA A 78 -17.08 -20.05 15.62
N TYR A 79 -16.45 -20.91 14.81
CA TYR A 79 -15.30 -21.70 15.27
C TYR A 79 -14.11 -20.82 15.67
N ALA A 80 -13.76 -19.78 14.90
CA ALA A 80 -12.68 -18.85 15.23
C ALA A 80 -12.94 -18.12 16.55
N ALA A 81 -14.19 -17.75 16.83
CA ALA A 81 -14.60 -17.15 18.11
C ALA A 81 -14.44 -18.13 19.29
N GLU A 82 -14.77 -19.41 19.10
CA GLU A 82 -14.53 -20.47 20.09
C GLU A 82 -13.03 -20.65 20.37
N VAL A 83 -12.20 -20.62 19.32
CA VAL A 83 -10.73 -20.71 19.44
C VAL A 83 -10.18 -19.54 20.26
N GLU A 84 -10.57 -18.30 19.95
CA GLU A 84 -10.11 -17.10 20.68
C GLU A 84 -10.59 -17.14 22.15
N ALA A 85 -11.85 -17.51 22.40
CA ALA A 85 -12.37 -17.66 23.76
C ALA A 85 -11.58 -18.72 24.56
N GLY A 86 -11.23 -19.83 23.92
CA GLY A 86 -10.40 -20.89 24.50
C GLY A 86 -8.96 -20.46 24.85
N LEU A 87 -8.43 -19.38 24.26
CA LEU A 87 -7.13 -18.82 24.64
C LEU A 87 -7.17 -18.14 26.02
N ALA A 88 -8.33 -17.67 26.46
CA ALA A 88 -8.50 -17.06 27.77
C ALA A 88 -8.73 -18.11 28.88
N THR A 89 -9.13 -19.33 28.50
CA THR A 89 -9.53 -20.38 29.43
C THR A 89 -8.71 -21.64 29.19
N GLY A 90 -7.58 -21.76 29.86
CA GLY A 90 -6.74 -22.96 29.79
C GLY A 90 -5.44 -22.78 30.54
N ASP A 91 -5.00 -23.84 31.21
CA ASP A 91 -3.66 -23.94 31.78
C ASP A 91 -2.73 -24.42 30.67
N ARG A 92 -2.15 -23.47 29.94
CA ARG A 92 -1.18 -23.70 28.87
C ARG A 92 0.14 -23.06 29.26
N ASP A 93 1.25 -23.69 28.90
CA ASP A 93 2.52 -22.99 29.00
C ASP A 93 2.59 -21.79 28.03
N THR A 94 3.55 -20.90 28.25
CA THR A 94 3.69 -19.66 27.48
C THR A 94 3.92 -19.92 25.99
N GLU A 95 4.72 -20.93 25.63
CA GLU A 95 5.06 -21.22 24.22
C GLU A 95 3.88 -21.83 23.46
N GLU A 96 3.11 -22.72 24.10
CA GLU A 96 1.86 -23.25 23.60
C GLU A 96 0.83 -22.15 23.40
N LEU A 97 0.74 -21.19 24.34
CA LEU A 97 -0.20 -20.08 24.22
C LEU A 97 0.21 -19.10 23.11
N GLU A 98 1.50 -18.80 22.95
CA GLU A 98 2.01 -17.98 21.85
C GLU A 98 1.69 -18.62 20.49
N ARG A 99 1.96 -19.93 20.33
CA ARG A 99 1.62 -20.68 19.11
C ARG A 99 0.12 -20.68 18.84
N ALA A 100 -0.70 -20.92 19.87
CA ALA A 100 -2.14 -20.93 19.71
C ALA A 100 -2.71 -19.53 19.40
N SER A 101 -2.14 -18.48 19.99
CA SER A 101 -2.51 -17.09 19.67
C SER A 101 -2.13 -16.73 18.23
N ALA A 102 -0.95 -17.16 17.75
CA ALA A 102 -0.54 -16.95 16.37
C ALA A 102 -1.48 -17.68 15.39
N ALA A 103 -1.85 -18.93 15.69
CA ALA A 103 -2.80 -19.70 14.89
C ALA A 103 -4.21 -19.06 14.86
N SER A 104 -4.67 -18.51 15.99
CA SER A 104 -5.95 -17.79 16.06
C SER A 104 -5.93 -16.49 15.25
N ILE A 105 -4.82 -15.74 15.29
CA ILE A 105 -4.62 -14.53 14.49
C ILE A 105 -4.67 -14.88 13.00
N ALA A 106 -3.90 -15.86 12.55
CA ALA A 106 -3.84 -16.28 11.16
C ALA A 106 -5.20 -16.79 10.64
N LEU A 107 -5.94 -17.54 11.47
CA LEU A 107 -7.31 -17.97 11.14
C LEU A 107 -8.23 -16.76 10.92
N ALA A 108 -8.20 -15.79 11.83
CA ALA A 108 -9.03 -14.60 11.70
C ALA A 108 -8.63 -13.74 10.48
N ASP A 109 -7.34 -13.68 10.14
CA ASP A 109 -6.85 -12.94 8.97
C ASP A 109 -7.32 -13.56 7.66
N VAL A 110 -7.27 -14.89 7.50
CA VAL A 110 -7.71 -15.55 6.26
C VAL A 110 -9.22 -15.49 6.09
N LEU A 111 -9.99 -15.66 7.16
CA LEU A 111 -11.46 -15.52 7.12
C LEU A 111 -11.85 -14.08 6.81
N TRP A 112 -11.11 -13.11 7.35
CA TRP A 112 -11.26 -11.71 7.00
C TRP A 112 -10.98 -11.47 5.52
N SER A 113 -9.86 -11.96 4.96
CA SER A 113 -9.51 -11.81 3.54
C SER A 113 -10.65 -12.33 2.65
N LEU A 114 -11.12 -13.55 2.89
CA LEU A 114 -12.22 -14.15 2.14
C LEU A 114 -13.48 -13.27 2.14
N ARG A 115 -13.84 -12.70 3.30
CA ARG A 115 -15.07 -11.91 3.46
C ARG A 115 -14.93 -10.47 2.97
N ARG A 116 -13.86 -9.80 3.38
CA ARG A 116 -13.68 -8.34 3.26
C ARG A 116 -12.79 -7.95 2.09
N ASP A 117 -11.93 -8.82 1.59
CA ASP A 117 -11.06 -8.53 0.45
C ASP A 117 -11.55 -9.24 -0.83
N ARG A 118 -12.06 -10.48 -0.75
CA ARG A 118 -12.57 -11.22 -1.91
C ARG A 118 -14.05 -10.94 -2.18
N LEU A 119 -14.95 -11.36 -1.28
CA LEU A 119 -16.40 -11.23 -1.50
C LEU A 119 -16.85 -9.77 -1.63
N ARG A 120 -16.40 -8.89 -0.72
CA ARG A 120 -16.71 -7.44 -0.78
C ARG A 120 -16.27 -6.83 -2.11
N THR A 121 -15.07 -7.14 -2.58
CA THR A 121 -14.55 -6.62 -3.86
C THR A 121 -15.37 -7.12 -5.03
N ALA A 122 -15.76 -8.40 -5.04
CA ALA A 122 -16.64 -8.94 -6.07
C ALA A 122 -18.02 -8.25 -6.12
N LEU A 123 -18.60 -7.94 -4.96
CA LEU A 123 -19.85 -7.18 -4.85
C LEU A 123 -19.65 -5.74 -5.37
N ALA A 124 -18.61 -5.05 -4.91
CA ALA A 124 -18.33 -3.67 -5.32
C ALA A 124 -18.06 -3.55 -6.83
N VAL A 125 -17.35 -4.51 -7.43
CA VAL A 125 -17.17 -4.53 -8.89
C VAL A 125 -18.50 -4.81 -9.60
N THR A 126 -19.29 -5.76 -9.10
CA THR A 126 -20.62 -6.08 -9.67
C THR A 126 -21.55 -4.86 -9.63
N ASP A 127 -21.49 -4.04 -8.58
CA ASP A 127 -22.26 -2.80 -8.46
C ASP A 127 -21.85 -1.74 -9.50
N LEU A 128 -20.56 -1.68 -9.85
CA LEU A 128 -20.05 -0.78 -10.89
C LEU A 128 -20.41 -1.26 -12.31
N THR A 129 -20.28 -2.57 -12.56
CA THR A 129 -20.40 -3.16 -13.90
C THR A 129 -21.83 -3.52 -14.28
N GLY A 130 -22.67 -3.87 -13.30
CA GLY A 130 -23.91 -4.61 -13.52
C GLY A 130 -23.68 -6.12 -13.70
N ARG A 131 -24.78 -6.89 -13.78
CA ARG A 131 -24.78 -8.37 -13.65
C ARG A 131 -24.23 -9.15 -14.85
N GLN A 132 -24.16 -8.56 -16.04
CA GLN A 132 -23.82 -9.26 -17.29
C GLN A 132 -22.57 -8.69 -17.96
N ALA A 133 -21.61 -8.24 -17.15
CA ALA A 133 -20.39 -7.65 -17.65
C ALA A 133 -19.47 -8.70 -18.28
N GLY A 134 -18.86 -8.36 -19.41
CA GLY A 134 -17.82 -9.19 -20.02
C GLY A 134 -16.52 -9.20 -19.19
N VAL A 135 -15.64 -10.14 -19.49
CA VAL A 135 -14.35 -10.33 -18.77
C VAL A 135 -13.49 -9.07 -18.77
N ALA A 136 -13.39 -8.38 -19.90
CA ALA A 136 -12.61 -7.13 -20.01
C ALA A 136 -13.16 -6.03 -19.08
N ALA A 137 -14.49 -5.90 -19.00
CA ALA A 137 -15.14 -4.95 -18.10
C ALA A 137 -14.88 -5.31 -16.63
N LEU A 138 -15.04 -6.58 -16.25
CA LEU A 138 -14.71 -7.05 -14.90
C LEU A 138 -13.25 -6.75 -14.54
N GLY A 139 -12.32 -6.97 -15.47
CA GLY A 139 -10.89 -6.65 -15.28
C GLY A 139 -10.63 -5.16 -15.08
N GLY A 140 -11.22 -4.30 -15.91
CA GLY A 140 -11.06 -2.84 -15.80
C GLY A 140 -11.64 -2.29 -14.50
N TYR A 141 -12.87 -2.68 -14.15
CA TYR A 141 -13.50 -2.23 -12.90
C TYR A 141 -12.87 -2.86 -11.65
N LEU A 142 -12.26 -4.05 -11.75
CA LEU A 142 -11.43 -4.59 -10.67
C LEU A 142 -10.23 -3.70 -10.37
N ALA A 143 -9.49 -3.27 -11.40
CA ALA A 143 -8.35 -2.37 -11.22
C ALA A 143 -8.77 -1.03 -10.60
N ILE A 144 -9.91 -0.48 -11.03
CA ILE A 144 -10.49 0.73 -10.45
C ILE A 144 -10.89 0.51 -8.99
N GLN A 145 -11.61 -0.58 -8.69
CA GLN A 145 -12.05 -0.92 -7.33
C GLN A 145 -10.88 -1.08 -6.37
N GLN A 146 -9.83 -1.79 -6.79
CA GLN A 146 -8.62 -1.98 -5.99
C GLN A 146 -7.91 -0.66 -5.73
N SER A 147 -7.86 0.22 -6.74
CA SER A 147 -7.30 1.55 -6.56
C SER A 147 -8.05 2.36 -5.51
N PHE A 148 -9.39 2.30 -5.53
CA PHE A 148 -10.18 2.96 -4.48
C PHE A 148 -10.00 2.32 -3.11
N SER A 149 -9.95 0.99 -3.01
CA SER A 149 -9.71 0.33 -1.72
C SER A 149 -8.32 0.67 -1.16
N ALA A 150 -7.30 0.83 -2.02
CA ALA A 150 -5.97 1.30 -1.61
C ALA A 150 -6.01 2.76 -1.13
N ILE A 151 -6.73 3.64 -1.84
CA ILE A 151 -6.94 5.03 -1.39
C ILE A 151 -7.66 5.05 -0.04
N ASP A 152 -8.73 4.27 0.13
CA ASP A 152 -9.53 4.22 1.38
C ASP A 152 -8.66 3.87 2.60
N ARG A 153 -7.62 3.04 2.43
CA ARG A 153 -6.69 2.63 3.49
C ARG A 153 -5.54 3.60 3.72
N MET A 154 -5.11 4.30 2.67
CA MET A 154 -4.02 5.28 2.79
C MET A 154 -4.52 6.66 3.20
N GLU A 155 -5.73 7.04 2.83
CA GLU A 155 -6.39 8.25 3.33
C GLU A 155 -6.65 8.07 4.83
N VAL A 156 -6.32 9.07 5.65
CA VAL A 156 -6.51 8.98 7.12
C VAL A 156 -7.25 10.18 7.70
N ARG A 157 -7.60 11.16 6.86
CA ARG A 157 -8.18 12.44 7.29
C ARG A 157 -9.52 12.75 6.65
N GLY A 158 -9.82 12.24 5.46
CA GLY A 158 -11.10 12.49 4.78
C GLY A 158 -11.27 13.89 4.18
N ARG A 159 -10.25 14.74 4.28
CA ARG A 159 -10.21 16.09 3.71
C ARG A 159 -9.00 16.22 2.81
N ASP A 160 -9.03 17.22 1.95
CA ASP A 160 -8.10 17.55 0.86
C ASP A 160 -8.57 17.08 -0.51
N SER A 161 -7.88 16.17 -1.18
CA SER A 161 -8.24 15.80 -2.54
C SER A 161 -7.69 14.43 -2.93
N ALA A 162 -8.37 13.77 -3.85
CA ALA A 162 -7.91 12.53 -4.46
C ALA A 162 -8.29 12.50 -5.94
N GLY A 163 -7.56 11.69 -6.70
CA GLY A 163 -7.85 11.51 -8.11
C GLY A 163 -7.38 10.18 -8.65
N LEU A 164 -7.97 9.80 -9.77
CA LEU A 164 -7.74 8.57 -10.48
C LEU A 164 -7.73 8.86 -11.98
N THR A 165 -6.67 8.46 -12.67
CA THR A 165 -6.62 8.35 -14.12
C THR A 165 -6.72 6.89 -14.52
N VAL A 166 -7.62 6.61 -15.47
CA VAL A 166 -7.86 5.27 -16.02
C VAL A 166 -7.53 5.30 -17.51
N PHE A 167 -6.47 4.58 -17.89
CA PHE A 167 -6.13 4.36 -19.29
C PHE A 167 -6.90 3.15 -19.79
N VAL A 168 -7.60 3.29 -20.90
CA VAL A 168 -8.32 2.19 -21.57
C VAL A 168 -7.82 2.10 -23.00
N TRP A 169 -7.30 0.95 -23.40
CA TRP A 169 -6.87 0.68 -24.78
C TRP A 169 -7.43 -0.65 -25.26
N GLY A 170 -7.39 -0.89 -26.56
CA GLY A 170 -8.10 -2.04 -27.15
C GLY A 170 -9.62 -1.91 -27.03
N HIS A 171 -10.12 -0.69 -26.82
CA HIS A 171 -11.54 -0.38 -26.90
C HIS A 171 -11.99 -0.36 -28.36
N ASP A 172 -13.23 -0.77 -28.61
CA ASP A 172 -13.83 -0.76 -29.96
C ASP A 172 -14.62 0.53 -30.25
N LEU A 173 -14.36 1.60 -29.49
CA LEU A 173 -14.99 2.91 -29.70
C LEU A 173 -14.41 3.64 -30.90
N ASP A 174 -15.30 4.29 -31.65
CA ASP A 174 -14.97 5.18 -32.76
C ASP A 174 -14.29 6.46 -32.22
N PRO A 175 -13.11 6.86 -32.73
CA PRO A 175 -12.50 8.15 -32.39
C PRO A 175 -13.40 9.37 -32.65
N ALA A 176 -14.38 9.25 -33.55
CA ALA A 176 -15.37 10.28 -33.85
C ALA A 176 -16.63 10.22 -32.95
N ASP A 177 -16.64 9.38 -31.90
CA ASP A 177 -17.77 9.27 -30.98
C ASP A 177 -18.08 10.65 -30.36
N PRO A 178 -19.29 11.20 -30.53
CA PRO A 178 -19.63 12.53 -30.03
C PRO A 178 -19.49 12.66 -28.51
N ALA A 179 -19.56 11.56 -27.76
CA ALA A 179 -19.31 11.56 -26.31
C ALA A 179 -17.87 11.93 -25.93
N LEU A 180 -16.91 11.88 -26.87
CA LEU A 180 -15.52 12.31 -26.69
C LEU A 180 -15.32 13.82 -26.92
N ALA A 181 -16.15 14.43 -27.77
CA ALA A 181 -15.91 15.79 -28.26
C ALA A 181 -15.99 16.85 -27.15
N ASP A 182 -16.94 16.71 -26.22
CA ASP A 182 -17.14 17.69 -25.13
C ASP A 182 -16.13 17.49 -23.98
N ARG A 183 -15.71 16.25 -23.74
CA ARG A 183 -14.85 15.86 -22.60
C ARG A 183 -13.35 16.03 -22.89
N SER A 184 -12.98 16.21 -24.15
CA SER A 184 -11.59 16.34 -24.61
C SER A 184 -10.99 17.73 -24.51
N ARG A 185 -11.80 18.76 -24.24
CA ARG A 185 -11.39 20.16 -24.32
C ARG A 185 -11.25 20.87 -22.97
N ASP A 186 -11.45 20.18 -21.86
CA ASP A 186 -11.32 20.79 -20.54
C ASP A 186 -9.85 21.08 -20.21
N PRO A 187 -9.42 22.35 -20.16
CA PRO A 187 -8.01 22.71 -19.95
C PRO A 187 -7.50 22.45 -18.53
N LEU A 188 -8.40 22.15 -17.58
CA LEU A 188 -8.08 21.98 -16.17
C LEU A 188 -7.93 20.50 -15.76
N PHE A 189 -8.23 19.57 -16.68
CA PHE A 189 -8.13 18.12 -16.45
C PHE A 189 -8.86 17.68 -15.17
N GLN A 190 -10.10 18.16 -15.04
CA GLN A 190 -10.98 17.94 -13.89
C GLN A 190 -11.78 16.65 -14.03
N THR A 191 -12.55 16.31 -12.99
CA THR A 191 -13.40 15.11 -13.00
C THR A 191 -14.31 15.08 -14.23
N GLY A 192 -14.31 13.94 -14.94
CA GLY A 192 -15.04 13.78 -16.19
C GLY A 192 -14.27 14.18 -17.44
N SER A 193 -13.07 14.75 -17.36
CA SER A 193 -12.19 14.92 -18.53
C SER A 193 -11.88 13.56 -19.19
N VAL A 194 -11.75 13.56 -20.51
CA VAL A 194 -11.26 12.40 -21.29
C VAL A 194 -10.24 12.88 -22.30
N ARG A 195 -9.09 12.21 -22.41
CA ARG A 195 -8.10 12.50 -23.45
C ARG A 195 -7.93 11.30 -24.36
N THR A 196 -7.58 11.56 -25.60
CA THR A 196 -7.38 10.53 -26.61
C THR A 196 -6.00 10.73 -27.23
N SER A 197 -5.18 9.69 -27.16
CA SER A 197 -3.93 9.59 -27.94
C SER A 197 -3.87 8.21 -28.57
N GLY A 198 -3.61 8.14 -29.87
CA GLY A 198 -3.66 6.90 -30.64
C GLY A 198 -4.98 6.14 -30.45
N ARG A 199 -4.89 4.94 -29.86
CA ARG A 199 -6.04 4.05 -29.54
C ARG A 199 -6.26 3.87 -28.04
N CYS A 200 -5.83 4.84 -27.24
CA CYS A 200 -6.04 4.85 -25.82
C CYS A 200 -6.88 6.05 -25.39
N LEU A 201 -7.88 5.79 -24.55
CA LEU A 201 -8.66 6.79 -23.84
C LEU A 201 -8.14 6.93 -22.42
N THR A 202 -7.94 8.16 -21.99
CA THR A 202 -7.52 8.51 -20.64
C THR A 202 -8.66 9.20 -19.93
N PHE A 203 -9.34 8.50 -19.02
CA PHE A 203 -10.41 9.05 -18.18
C PHE A 203 -9.82 9.59 -16.89
N VAL A 204 -10.40 10.66 -16.34
CA VAL A 204 -9.99 11.17 -15.04
C VAL A 204 -11.18 11.45 -14.13
N TYR A 205 -11.04 11.04 -12.87
CA TYR A 205 -12.01 11.21 -11.80
C TYR A 205 -11.31 11.86 -10.63
N LYS A 206 -11.85 12.98 -10.14
CA LYS A 206 -11.24 13.75 -9.05
C LYS A 206 -12.30 14.16 -8.05
N ALA A 207 -11.87 14.32 -6.81
CA ALA A 207 -12.63 14.93 -5.75
C ALA A 207 -11.69 15.84 -4.95
N ALA A 208 -12.22 16.98 -4.50
CA ALA A 208 -11.52 17.89 -3.61
C ALA A 208 -12.51 18.49 -2.61
N ALA A 209 -12.17 18.45 -1.33
CA ALA A 209 -12.97 18.97 -0.23
C ALA A 209 -12.04 19.49 0.87
N GLU A 210 -12.14 20.77 1.22
CA GLU A 210 -11.35 21.36 2.32
C GLU A 210 -11.68 20.76 3.69
N ILE A 211 -12.92 20.30 3.84
CA ILE A 211 -13.47 19.64 5.03
C ILE A 211 -14.27 18.43 4.55
N GLY A 212 -14.05 17.28 5.16
CA GLY A 212 -14.75 16.04 4.84
C GLY A 212 -14.46 14.95 5.86
N GLU A 213 -15.10 13.81 5.67
CA GLU A 213 -14.92 12.59 6.46
C GLU A 213 -14.17 11.52 5.66
N LEU A 214 -13.54 10.59 6.37
CA LEU A 214 -12.78 9.52 5.73
C LEU A 214 -13.66 8.71 4.79
N GLY A 215 -13.25 8.63 3.52
CA GLY A 215 -13.98 7.94 2.45
C GLY A 215 -14.88 8.86 1.61
N ASP A 216 -14.96 10.16 1.91
CA ASP A 216 -15.77 11.09 1.11
C ASP A 216 -15.24 11.23 -0.33
N ASN A 217 -13.92 11.41 -0.49
CA ASN A 217 -13.29 11.56 -1.79
C ASN A 217 -13.51 10.33 -2.68
N THR A 218 -13.26 9.13 -2.16
CA THR A 218 -13.48 7.88 -2.89
C THR A 218 -14.96 7.64 -3.16
N ARG A 219 -15.87 7.97 -2.24
CA ARG A 219 -17.33 7.90 -2.48
C ARG A 219 -17.76 8.78 -3.65
N VAL A 220 -17.27 10.01 -3.73
CA VAL A 220 -17.54 10.92 -4.87
C VAL A 220 -17.00 10.33 -6.17
N MET A 221 -15.74 9.87 -6.18
CA MET A 221 -15.13 9.30 -7.37
C MET A 221 -15.79 7.98 -7.81
N ARG A 222 -16.18 7.11 -6.88
CA ARG A 222 -16.93 5.86 -7.14
C ARG A 222 -18.26 6.17 -7.83
N HIS A 223 -18.98 7.19 -7.35
CA HIS A 223 -20.22 7.63 -7.99
C HIS A 223 -19.98 8.15 -9.42
N ALA A 224 -18.93 8.95 -9.63
CA ALA A 224 -18.57 9.46 -10.96
C ALA A 224 -18.22 8.32 -11.93
N VAL A 225 -17.44 7.33 -11.49
CA VAL A 225 -17.11 6.12 -12.28
C VAL A 225 -18.37 5.31 -12.61
N ALA A 226 -19.26 5.09 -11.64
CA ALA A 226 -20.48 4.31 -11.83
C ALA A 226 -21.46 4.97 -12.83
N ALA A 227 -21.47 6.31 -12.86
CA ALA A 227 -22.31 7.11 -13.74
C ALA A 227 -21.74 7.30 -15.16
N ASP A 228 -20.46 6.97 -15.39
CA ASP A 228 -19.78 7.22 -16.66
C ASP A 228 -20.10 6.16 -17.72
N GLN A 229 -21.06 6.49 -18.59
CA GLN A 229 -21.47 5.61 -19.68
C GLN A 229 -20.40 5.42 -20.76
N LEU A 230 -19.51 6.39 -20.96
CA LEU A 230 -18.44 6.28 -21.95
C LEU A 230 -17.38 5.29 -21.45
N LEU A 231 -16.99 5.37 -20.18
CA LEU A 231 -16.10 4.39 -19.57
C LEU A 231 -16.70 2.98 -19.67
N ARG A 232 -17.98 2.82 -19.33
CA ARG A 232 -18.67 1.52 -19.42
C ARG A 232 -18.62 0.94 -20.84
N ARG A 233 -18.90 1.76 -21.86
CA ARG A 233 -18.82 1.34 -23.27
C ARG A 233 -17.38 1.00 -23.68
N ALA A 234 -16.39 1.79 -23.26
CA ALA A 234 -14.98 1.54 -23.55
C ALA A 234 -14.51 0.20 -22.99
N LEU A 235 -14.89 -0.10 -21.74
CA LEU A 235 -14.55 -1.34 -21.04
C LEU A 235 -15.33 -2.57 -21.51
N SER A 236 -16.44 -2.38 -22.23
CA SER A 236 -17.24 -3.48 -22.79
C SER A 236 -16.62 -4.11 -24.04
N GLY A 237 -15.60 -3.48 -24.63
CA GLY A 237 -14.83 -4.09 -25.72
C GLY A 237 -14.14 -5.38 -25.27
N PRO A 238 -14.25 -6.51 -26.00
CA PRO A 238 -13.70 -7.80 -25.59
C PRO A 238 -12.17 -7.81 -25.38
N ASN A 239 -11.46 -6.90 -26.05
CA ASN A 239 -10.01 -6.75 -25.95
C ASN A 239 -9.60 -5.54 -25.10
N ALA A 240 -10.55 -4.89 -24.43
CA ALA A 240 -10.26 -3.72 -23.62
C ALA A 240 -9.32 -4.11 -22.47
N ARG A 241 -8.27 -3.33 -22.31
CA ARG A 241 -7.32 -3.44 -21.21
C ARG A 241 -7.24 -2.11 -20.48
N THR A 242 -6.78 -2.18 -19.23
CA THR A 242 -6.79 -1.02 -18.34
C THR A 242 -5.53 -0.94 -17.50
N ALA A 243 -5.05 0.28 -17.33
CA ALA A 243 -4.04 0.65 -16.36
C ALA A 243 -4.57 1.85 -15.57
N VAL A 244 -4.18 1.95 -14.31
CA VAL A 244 -4.69 2.96 -13.40
C VAL A 244 -3.51 3.64 -12.71
N LEU A 245 -3.55 4.97 -12.65
CA LEU A 245 -2.64 5.79 -11.85
C LEU A 245 -3.49 6.76 -11.04
N GLY A 246 -3.30 6.79 -9.74
CA GLY A 246 -4.09 7.60 -8.82
C GLY A 246 -3.25 8.18 -7.70
N HIS A 247 -3.88 9.03 -6.92
CA HIS A 247 -3.24 9.69 -5.79
C HIS A 247 -4.28 10.15 -4.78
N THR A 248 -3.91 10.12 -3.50
CA THR A 248 -4.57 10.91 -2.45
C THR A 248 -3.60 11.97 -1.98
N ARG A 249 -4.02 13.23 -1.99
CA ARG A 249 -3.15 14.41 -1.85
C ARG A 249 -3.29 15.05 -0.48
N TRP A 250 -2.18 15.54 0.02
CA TRP A 250 -2.13 16.52 1.10
C TRP A 250 -1.42 17.77 0.57
N ALA A 251 -2.18 18.85 0.39
CA ALA A 251 -1.77 20.08 -0.23
C ALA A 251 -0.70 20.81 0.59
N SER A 252 0.53 20.72 0.12
CA SER A 252 1.68 21.56 0.50
C SER A 252 1.80 22.78 -0.40
N VAL A 253 1.80 22.56 -1.72
CA VAL A 253 1.88 23.59 -2.76
C VAL A 253 0.62 23.61 -3.61
N GLY A 254 -0.09 24.75 -3.60
CA GLY A 254 -1.33 24.97 -4.34
C GLY A 254 -2.59 24.61 -3.54
N ILE A 255 -3.67 25.36 -3.75
CA ILE A 255 -4.91 25.23 -2.97
C ILE A 255 -5.58 23.86 -3.14
N ILE A 256 -6.45 23.50 -2.21
CA ILE A 256 -7.30 22.30 -2.31
C ILE A 256 -8.37 22.56 -3.38
N SER A 257 -8.20 21.99 -4.58
CA SER A 257 -9.18 22.07 -5.66
C SER A 257 -8.95 20.96 -6.68
N GLU A 258 -9.97 20.60 -7.47
CA GLU A 258 -9.83 19.55 -8.49
C GLU A 258 -8.71 19.80 -9.52
N PRO A 259 -8.47 21.02 -10.02
CA PRO A 259 -7.33 21.28 -10.92
C PRO A 259 -5.96 20.99 -10.29
N ASN A 260 -5.86 21.04 -8.95
CA ASN A 260 -4.64 20.74 -8.20
C ASN A 260 -4.60 19.29 -7.67
N ALA A 261 -5.72 18.57 -7.71
CA ALA A 261 -5.76 17.15 -7.36
C ALA A 261 -5.01 16.34 -8.42
N HIS A 262 -4.14 15.43 -7.96
CA HIS A 262 -3.39 14.54 -8.84
C HIS A 262 -4.25 13.32 -9.23
N PRO A 263 -4.06 12.71 -10.41
CA PRO A 263 -3.05 13.03 -11.43
C PRO A 263 -3.28 14.36 -12.18
N VAL A 264 -2.20 15.05 -12.54
CA VAL A 264 -2.19 16.22 -13.43
C VAL A 264 -1.65 15.83 -14.81
N ASP A 265 -2.04 16.54 -15.88
CA ASP A 265 -1.63 16.21 -17.26
C ASP A 265 -0.51 17.13 -17.79
N SER A 266 0.00 16.86 -19.01
CA SER A 266 1.06 17.65 -19.66
C SER A 266 0.55 18.91 -20.36
N THR A 267 -0.76 19.18 -20.36
CA THR A 267 -1.37 20.31 -21.10
C THR A 267 -0.84 21.67 -20.62
N GLU A 268 -0.38 22.50 -21.56
CA GLU A 268 0.14 23.86 -21.35
C GLU A 268 -0.70 24.90 -22.11
N LEU A 269 -0.59 26.19 -21.74
CA LEU A 269 -1.27 27.30 -22.45
C LEU A 269 -0.80 27.44 -23.90
N GLU A 270 0.49 27.20 -24.14
CA GLU A 270 1.14 27.31 -25.46
C GLU A 270 1.73 25.94 -25.83
N GLN A 271 0.84 24.98 -26.06
CA GLN A 271 1.22 23.63 -26.42
C GLN A 271 1.73 23.57 -27.86
N HIS A 272 2.85 22.88 -28.07
CA HIS A 272 3.42 22.70 -29.39
C HIS A 272 2.75 21.48 -30.05
N GLY A 273 2.55 21.54 -31.37
CA GLY A 273 1.99 20.40 -32.08
C GLY A 273 2.97 19.22 -32.05
N GLY A 274 2.49 18.04 -31.64
CA GLY A 274 3.33 16.82 -31.55
C GLY A 274 3.86 16.51 -30.14
N THR A 275 3.54 17.33 -29.13
CA THR A 275 3.90 17.04 -27.73
C THR A 275 3.17 15.79 -27.21
N PRO A 276 3.87 14.79 -26.66
CA PRO A 276 3.24 13.60 -26.07
C PRO A 276 2.28 13.96 -24.94
N PHE A 277 1.17 13.22 -24.84
CA PHE A 277 0.29 13.35 -23.70
C PHE A 277 0.83 12.51 -22.53
N VAL A 278 0.98 13.12 -21.36
CA VAL A 278 1.53 12.49 -20.16
C VAL A 278 0.69 12.90 -18.97
N VAL A 279 0.49 11.99 -18.02
CA VAL A 279 -0.09 12.30 -16.70
C VAL A 279 0.91 11.95 -15.61
N GLY A 280 0.89 12.72 -14.53
CA GLY A 280 1.81 12.57 -13.41
C GLY A 280 1.14 12.73 -12.06
N VAL A 281 1.67 12.04 -11.06
CA VAL A 281 1.34 12.15 -9.64
C VAL A 281 2.62 12.43 -8.86
N LEU A 282 2.49 13.13 -7.74
CA LEU A 282 3.60 13.47 -6.85
C LEU A 282 3.18 13.28 -5.41
N ASN A 283 3.99 12.52 -4.68
CA ASN A 283 4.01 12.55 -3.23
C ASN A 283 5.33 13.18 -2.77
N GLY A 284 5.25 14.18 -1.88
CA GLY A 284 6.36 15.10 -1.61
C GLY A 284 6.26 16.41 -2.40
N ASP A 285 7.36 17.17 -2.44
CA ASP A 285 7.42 18.52 -3.01
C ASP A 285 8.59 18.63 -4.01
N VAL A 286 8.34 19.24 -5.17
CA VAL A 286 9.41 19.67 -6.09
C VAL A 286 9.83 21.09 -5.71
N ASP A 287 10.89 21.20 -4.90
CA ASP A 287 11.33 22.45 -4.28
C ASP A 287 11.69 23.52 -5.32
N ASN A 288 12.31 23.10 -6.43
CA ASN A 288 12.74 23.97 -7.52
C ASN A 288 11.71 24.12 -8.66
N HIS A 289 10.42 23.78 -8.45
CA HIS A 289 9.40 23.83 -9.50
C HIS A 289 9.26 25.22 -10.15
N ALA A 290 9.41 26.30 -9.39
CA ALA A 290 9.32 27.66 -9.89
C ALA A 290 10.45 27.98 -10.88
N ASP A 291 11.67 27.56 -10.57
CA ASP A 291 12.85 27.73 -11.42
C ASP A 291 12.73 26.89 -12.68
N LEU A 292 12.27 25.63 -12.57
CA LEU A 292 12.00 24.76 -13.70
C LEU A 292 10.98 25.36 -14.68
N ARG A 293 9.91 25.98 -14.16
CA ARG A 293 8.92 26.68 -14.99
C ARG A 293 9.55 27.82 -15.78
N VAL A 294 10.44 28.60 -15.17
CA VAL A 294 11.13 29.71 -15.85
C VAL A 294 12.12 29.17 -16.88
N ALA A 295 12.96 28.21 -16.49
CA ALA A 295 14.02 27.64 -17.34
C ALA A 295 13.47 26.99 -18.62
N HIS A 296 12.31 26.35 -18.54
CA HIS A 296 11.67 25.67 -19.67
C HIS A 296 10.51 26.47 -20.28
N GLY A 297 10.23 27.68 -19.80
CA GLY A 297 9.16 28.53 -20.31
C GLY A 297 7.76 27.96 -20.12
N LEU A 298 7.54 27.13 -19.10
CA LEU A 298 6.28 26.43 -18.86
C LEU A 298 5.17 27.38 -18.42
N ARG A 299 4.03 27.34 -19.13
CA ARG A 299 2.86 28.19 -18.84
C ARG A 299 1.61 27.34 -18.63
N PHE A 300 1.01 27.44 -17.45
CA PHE A 300 -0.16 26.66 -17.06
C PHE A 300 -1.39 27.54 -16.86
N HIS A 301 -2.58 26.94 -16.94
CA HIS A 301 -3.83 27.60 -16.60
C HIS A 301 -3.84 28.04 -15.13
N GLY A 302 -4.29 29.27 -14.86
CA GLY A 302 -4.21 29.91 -13.53
C GLY A 302 -4.74 29.10 -12.34
N PRO A 303 -5.84 28.32 -12.45
CA PRO A 303 -6.30 27.46 -11.36
C PRO A 303 -5.35 26.32 -10.96
N ILE A 304 -4.39 25.96 -11.82
CA ILE A 304 -3.38 24.94 -11.57
C ILE A 304 -2.16 25.61 -10.94
N THR A 305 -1.99 25.35 -9.65
CA THR A 305 -0.98 25.96 -8.78
C THR A 305 -0.06 24.96 -8.09
N THR A 306 -0.35 23.65 -8.21
CA THR A 306 0.52 22.58 -7.71
C THR A 306 1.82 22.52 -8.49
N ASP A 307 2.91 22.36 -7.74
CA ASP A 307 4.26 22.04 -8.21
C ASP A 307 4.28 20.79 -9.11
N ALA A 308 3.49 19.76 -8.79
CA ALA A 308 3.42 18.51 -9.55
C ALA A 308 3.14 18.67 -11.04
N LYS A 309 2.54 19.80 -11.47
CA LYS A 309 2.26 20.09 -12.88
C LYS A 309 3.53 20.17 -13.74
N VAL A 310 4.70 20.50 -13.15
CA VAL A 310 5.97 20.49 -13.90
C VAL A 310 6.37 19.10 -14.36
N ILE A 311 5.91 18.04 -13.68
CA ILE A 311 6.28 16.65 -13.96
C ILE A 311 5.82 16.23 -15.35
N PRO A 312 4.51 16.06 -15.64
CA PRO A 312 4.09 15.60 -16.96
C PRO A 312 4.45 16.59 -18.07
N ALA A 313 4.53 17.89 -17.78
CA ALA A 313 4.94 18.90 -18.75
C ALA A 313 6.40 18.69 -19.19
N LEU A 314 7.34 18.53 -18.25
CA LEU A 314 8.75 18.29 -18.58
C LEU A 314 8.99 16.92 -19.19
N VAL A 315 8.28 15.88 -18.76
CA VAL A 315 8.36 14.55 -19.40
C VAL A 315 7.96 14.67 -20.87
N ALA A 316 6.86 15.37 -21.17
CA ALA A 316 6.42 15.55 -22.54
C ALA A 316 7.45 16.35 -23.37
N ARG A 317 8.01 17.45 -22.84
CA ARG A 317 9.05 18.24 -23.50
C ARG A 317 10.33 17.45 -23.75
N HIS A 318 10.77 16.65 -22.79
CA HIS A 318 11.93 15.78 -22.98
C HIS A 318 11.66 14.65 -23.96
N GLY A 319 10.44 14.12 -24.00
CA GLY A 319 10.00 13.10 -24.97
C GLY A 319 10.19 13.55 -26.42
N GLU A 320 9.83 14.81 -26.73
CA GLU A 320 10.10 15.41 -28.05
C GLU A 320 11.61 15.42 -28.38
N ALA A 321 12.45 15.75 -27.39
CA ALA A 321 13.88 15.90 -27.58
C ALA A 321 14.65 14.58 -27.73
N VAL A 322 14.16 13.50 -27.12
CA VAL A 322 14.83 12.18 -27.12
C VAL A 322 14.22 11.18 -28.12
N GLY A 323 13.26 11.60 -28.94
CA GLY A 323 12.64 10.75 -29.96
C GLY A 323 11.68 9.72 -29.38
N GLU A 324 10.83 10.16 -28.44
CA GLU A 324 9.73 9.37 -27.84
C GLU A 324 10.15 8.23 -26.89
N ASP A 325 11.42 8.17 -26.44
CA ASP A 325 11.79 7.32 -25.30
C ASP A 325 11.23 7.91 -24.00
N LEU A 326 10.02 7.46 -23.62
CA LEU A 326 9.32 7.92 -22.43
C LEU A 326 10.13 7.73 -21.15
N THR A 327 10.92 6.65 -21.05
CA THR A 327 11.68 6.35 -19.83
C THR A 327 12.90 7.24 -19.69
N GLU A 328 13.61 7.51 -20.79
CA GLU A 328 14.70 8.49 -20.78
C GLU A 328 14.17 9.92 -20.54
N ALA A 329 13.03 10.27 -21.14
CA ALA A 329 12.38 11.56 -20.89
C ALA A 329 11.98 11.73 -19.43
N PHE A 330 11.43 10.68 -18.83
CA PHE A 330 11.10 10.63 -17.41
C PHE A 330 12.36 10.75 -16.53
N ARG A 331 13.41 9.97 -16.83
CA ARG A 331 14.69 10.02 -16.10
C ARG A 331 15.28 11.42 -16.08
N ARG A 332 15.36 12.10 -17.24
CA ARG A 332 15.85 13.49 -17.33
C ARG A 332 15.00 14.46 -16.53
N THR A 333 13.69 14.28 -16.55
CA THR A 333 12.74 15.11 -15.79
C THR A 333 13.03 14.99 -14.30
N VAL A 334 12.97 13.77 -13.74
CA VAL A 334 13.14 13.57 -12.29
C VAL A 334 14.55 13.89 -11.82
N ALA A 335 15.57 13.72 -12.66
CA ALA A 335 16.95 14.11 -12.33
C ALA A 335 17.16 15.62 -12.21
N SER A 336 16.21 16.43 -12.69
CA SER A 336 16.25 17.89 -12.54
C SER A 336 15.58 18.40 -11.26
N PHE A 337 14.93 17.53 -10.49
CA PHE A 337 14.17 17.92 -9.31
C PHE A 337 15.04 18.06 -8.07
N GLU A 338 14.77 19.10 -7.29
CA GLU A 338 15.26 19.26 -5.93
C GLU A 338 14.14 18.93 -4.94
N GLY A 339 14.50 18.34 -3.80
CA GLY A 339 13.56 17.93 -2.76
C GLY A 339 13.46 16.41 -2.57
N SER A 340 12.50 15.99 -1.74
CA SER A 340 12.17 14.58 -1.54
C SER A 340 10.85 14.27 -2.23
N VAL A 341 10.93 13.47 -3.28
CA VAL A 341 9.83 13.21 -4.21
C VAL A 341 9.67 11.73 -4.48
N ALA A 342 8.42 11.28 -4.47
CA ALA A 342 7.97 10.07 -5.11
C ALA A 342 7.09 10.48 -6.29
N VAL A 343 7.42 10.01 -7.49
CA VAL A 343 6.76 10.42 -8.73
C VAL A 343 6.24 9.19 -9.44
N GLY A 344 5.01 9.27 -9.95
CA GLY A 344 4.43 8.28 -10.85
C GLY A 344 3.99 8.93 -12.15
N VAL A 345 4.27 8.30 -13.29
CA VAL A 345 3.93 8.79 -14.62
C VAL A 345 3.33 7.68 -15.48
N GLY A 346 2.32 8.04 -16.27
CA GLY A 346 1.76 7.18 -17.31
C GLY A 346 1.49 7.98 -18.60
N SER A 347 1.43 7.28 -19.73
CA SER A 347 1.12 7.87 -21.03
C SER A 347 0.19 6.94 -21.83
N PRO A 348 -0.84 7.49 -22.52
CA PRO A 348 -1.68 6.72 -23.43
C PRO A 348 -0.94 6.18 -24.66
N ASP A 349 0.27 6.68 -24.97
CA ASP A 349 1.09 6.16 -26.07
C ASP A 349 1.78 4.84 -25.69
N HIS A 350 1.99 4.63 -24.38
CA HIS A 350 2.50 3.39 -23.77
C HIS A 350 1.63 2.97 -22.57
N PRO A 351 0.34 2.65 -22.80
CA PRO A 351 -0.63 2.46 -21.71
C PRO A 351 -0.40 1.16 -20.93
N ASP A 352 0.48 0.29 -21.43
CA ASP A 352 0.97 -0.93 -20.81
C ASP A 352 2.22 -0.70 -19.94
N ARG A 353 2.63 0.56 -19.72
CA ARG A 353 3.76 0.93 -18.87
C ARG A 353 3.38 1.94 -17.80
N LEU A 354 3.99 1.80 -16.63
CA LEU A 354 3.99 2.82 -15.57
C LEU A 354 5.43 3.12 -15.16
N LEU A 355 5.74 4.40 -15.01
CA LEU A 355 7.06 4.87 -14.59
C LEU A 355 6.97 5.41 -13.17
N LEU A 356 7.93 5.04 -12.34
CA LEU A 356 8.01 5.42 -10.94
C LEU A 356 9.42 5.95 -10.65
N ALA A 357 9.53 6.95 -9.80
CA ALA A 357 10.81 7.42 -9.29
C ALA A 357 10.69 7.77 -7.81
N LEU A 358 11.77 7.53 -7.07
CA LEU A 358 11.88 7.93 -5.67
C LEU A 358 13.25 8.59 -5.45
N HIS A 359 13.24 9.75 -4.79
CA HIS A 359 14.44 10.46 -4.38
C HIS A 359 14.22 11.13 -3.01
N GLY A 360 15.21 11.02 -2.14
CA GLY A 360 15.15 11.46 -0.74
C GLY A 360 14.46 10.43 0.17
N SER A 361 14.57 10.65 1.47
CA SER A 361 14.12 9.71 2.51
C SER A 361 12.69 9.94 3.01
N GLY A 362 12.04 11.02 2.59
CA GLY A 362 10.75 11.45 3.13
C GLY A 362 9.52 10.75 2.56
N GLN A 363 9.67 10.02 1.45
CA GLN A 363 8.56 9.41 0.71
C GLN A 363 8.76 7.90 0.54
N GLY A 364 7.66 7.18 0.30
CA GLY A 364 7.64 5.74 0.06
C GLY A 364 7.02 5.38 -1.28
N VAL A 365 7.56 4.34 -1.92
CA VAL A 365 6.96 3.66 -3.08
C VAL A 365 7.21 2.17 -2.94
N TYR A 366 6.12 1.41 -2.95
CA TYR A 366 6.08 -0.03 -2.82
C TYR A 366 5.41 -0.61 -4.07
N ILE A 367 6.03 -1.63 -4.67
CA ILE A 367 5.52 -2.36 -5.83
C ILE A 367 5.13 -3.76 -5.37
N GLY A 368 3.84 -3.94 -5.10
CA GLY A 368 3.24 -5.23 -4.80
C GLY A 368 3.28 -6.19 -5.98
N LEU A 369 3.69 -7.41 -5.70
CA LEU A 369 3.71 -8.54 -6.62
C LEU A 369 2.47 -9.41 -6.37
N ALA A 370 1.38 -9.13 -7.10
CA ALA A 370 0.16 -9.90 -7.04
C ALA A 370 -0.04 -10.69 -8.35
N GLU A 371 -0.88 -11.71 -8.33
CA GLU A 371 -1.10 -12.54 -9.52
C GLU A 371 -1.56 -11.68 -10.71
N ASP A 372 -0.77 -11.74 -11.78
CA ASP A 372 -0.97 -11.03 -13.05
C ASP A 372 -1.07 -9.50 -12.94
N ARG A 373 -0.59 -8.90 -11.84
CA ARG A 373 -0.65 -7.45 -11.64
C ARG A 373 0.46 -6.90 -10.76
N PHE A 374 0.84 -5.66 -11.03
CA PHE A 374 1.53 -4.82 -10.07
C PHE A 374 0.53 -3.93 -9.33
N VAL A 375 0.71 -3.82 -8.02
CA VAL A 375 -0.02 -2.88 -7.17
C VAL A 375 0.98 -1.90 -6.57
N VAL A 376 0.99 -0.68 -7.07
CA VAL A 376 1.86 0.39 -6.59
C VAL A 376 1.14 1.16 -5.51
N ALA A 377 1.80 1.38 -4.38
CA ALA A 377 1.30 2.22 -3.31
C ALA A 377 2.44 3.00 -2.64
N SER A 378 2.14 4.13 -2.01
CA SER A 378 3.14 4.83 -1.17
C SER A 378 3.29 4.24 0.23
N GLU A 379 2.46 3.27 0.62
CA GLU A 379 2.59 2.50 1.85
C GLU A 379 2.18 1.04 1.65
N PRO A 380 2.67 0.08 2.46
CA PRO A 380 2.27 -1.32 2.38
C PRO A 380 0.75 -1.50 2.51
N TYR A 381 0.07 -0.63 3.25
CA TYR A 381 -1.39 -0.64 3.43
C TYR A 381 -2.19 -0.58 2.12
N GLY A 382 -1.64 0.06 1.09
CA GLY A 382 -2.25 0.10 -0.25
C GLY A 382 -2.02 -1.18 -1.07
N VAL A 383 -1.16 -2.09 -0.61
CA VAL A 383 -0.77 -3.32 -1.32
C VAL A 383 -1.41 -4.57 -0.71
N VAL A 384 -1.55 -4.61 0.62
CA VAL A 384 -1.86 -5.82 1.41
C VAL A 384 -3.20 -6.51 1.11
N GLU A 385 -4.15 -5.84 0.47
CA GLU A 385 -5.39 -6.51 0.01
C GLU A 385 -5.11 -7.54 -1.09
N GLU A 386 -4.08 -7.30 -1.91
CA GLU A 386 -3.78 -8.11 -3.09
C GLU A 386 -2.59 -9.03 -2.88
N THR A 387 -1.60 -8.60 -2.09
CA THR A 387 -0.39 -9.38 -1.83
C THR A 387 0.35 -8.88 -0.59
N ALA A 388 1.00 -9.80 0.12
CA ALA A 388 1.92 -9.47 1.20
C ALA A 388 3.35 -9.21 0.68
N ALA A 389 3.66 -9.55 -0.57
CA ALA A 389 4.99 -9.47 -1.14
C ALA A 389 5.14 -8.21 -2.01
N TYR A 390 6.19 -7.43 -1.76
CA TYR A 390 6.49 -6.22 -2.52
C TYR A 390 7.99 -5.95 -2.66
N VAL A 391 8.34 -5.14 -3.65
CA VAL A 391 9.64 -4.47 -3.74
C VAL A 391 9.48 -3.03 -3.26
N ARG A 392 10.34 -2.59 -2.34
CA ARG A 392 10.39 -1.19 -1.86
C ARG A 392 11.48 -0.44 -2.63
N LEU A 393 11.16 0.73 -3.18
CA LEU A 393 12.17 1.61 -3.77
C LEU A 393 13.03 2.25 -2.67
N ASP A 394 14.31 2.42 -2.98
CA ASP A 394 15.24 3.21 -2.20
C ASP A 394 15.32 4.64 -2.76
N GLY A 395 14.90 5.61 -1.94
CA GLY A 395 15.04 7.04 -2.25
C GLY A 395 16.36 7.63 -1.79
N GLU A 396 17.07 6.92 -0.91
CA GLU A 396 18.41 7.25 -0.47
C GLU A 396 19.44 6.63 -1.44
N HIS A 397 20.73 6.80 -1.16
CA HIS A 397 21.82 6.21 -1.96
C HIS A 397 21.79 6.52 -3.47
N GLY A 398 21.31 7.71 -3.85
CA GLY A 398 21.23 8.17 -5.24
C GLY A 398 19.85 7.99 -5.89
N GLY A 399 18.87 7.47 -5.16
CA GLY A 399 17.49 7.30 -5.61
C GLY A 399 17.33 6.22 -6.67
N GLN A 400 16.07 5.87 -6.96
CA GLN A 400 15.73 4.82 -7.91
C GLN A 400 14.63 5.25 -8.87
N ILE A 401 14.74 4.76 -10.11
CA ILE A 401 13.73 4.88 -11.16
C ILE A 401 13.33 3.48 -11.59
N VAL A 402 12.03 3.26 -11.77
CA VAL A 402 11.47 1.97 -12.16
C VAL A 402 10.51 2.15 -13.33
N GLU A 403 10.65 1.28 -14.31
CA GLU A 403 9.64 1.04 -15.35
C GLU A 403 8.97 -0.30 -15.08
N LEU A 404 7.65 -0.27 -15.01
CA LEU A 404 6.80 -1.45 -14.93
C LEU A 404 6.24 -1.76 -16.32
N ASP A 405 6.39 -3.01 -16.76
CA ASP A 405 5.82 -3.53 -18.00
C ASP A 405 4.67 -4.49 -17.67
N ALA A 406 3.49 -4.21 -18.23
CA ALA A 406 2.31 -5.03 -18.02
C ALA A 406 2.55 -6.50 -18.42
N ALA A 407 3.34 -6.81 -19.45
CA ALA A 407 3.58 -8.18 -19.90
C ALA A 407 4.18 -9.08 -18.78
N GLY A 408 5.01 -8.49 -17.92
CA GLY A 408 5.63 -9.17 -16.77
C GLY A 408 4.91 -8.94 -15.44
N ALA A 409 3.68 -8.39 -15.46
CA ALA A 409 2.98 -7.99 -14.24
C ALA A 409 2.84 -9.12 -13.22
N GLY A 410 3.14 -8.79 -11.95
CA GLY A 410 3.19 -9.72 -10.83
C GLY A 410 4.53 -10.41 -10.61
N THR A 411 5.54 -10.12 -11.43
CA THR A 411 6.87 -10.77 -11.34
C THR A 411 8.00 -9.76 -11.48
N LEU A 412 9.18 -10.07 -10.94
CA LEU A 412 10.37 -9.22 -11.10
C LEU A 412 10.78 -9.00 -12.56
N ALA A 413 10.43 -9.93 -13.47
CA ALA A 413 10.74 -9.82 -14.90
C ALA A 413 10.02 -8.64 -15.58
N GLY A 414 8.89 -8.18 -15.01
CA GLY A 414 8.17 -6.99 -15.48
C GLY A 414 8.67 -5.68 -14.86
N ILE A 415 9.78 -5.71 -14.10
CA ILE A 415 10.31 -4.54 -13.40
C ILE A 415 11.72 -4.23 -13.89
N ARG A 416 11.89 -3.07 -14.50
CA ARG A 416 13.19 -2.54 -14.91
C ARG A 416 13.59 -1.38 -14.00
N ARG A 417 14.58 -1.61 -13.13
CA ARG A 417 15.10 -0.61 -12.19
C ARG A 417 16.41 0.01 -12.69
N LEU A 418 16.51 1.33 -12.57
CA LEU A 418 17.59 2.19 -13.04
C LEU A 418 18.01 3.18 -11.94
N GLY A 419 19.28 3.57 -11.95
CA GLY A 419 19.75 4.76 -11.24
C GLY A 419 19.41 6.04 -12.01
N TYR A 420 19.47 7.17 -11.31
CA TYR A 420 19.29 8.50 -11.93
C TYR A 420 20.37 8.83 -12.98
N ASP A 421 21.54 8.20 -12.88
CA ASP A 421 22.62 8.26 -13.89
C ASP A 421 22.34 7.42 -15.15
N GLY A 422 21.27 6.63 -15.15
CA GLY A 422 20.89 5.71 -16.23
C GLY A 422 21.49 4.30 -16.09
N GLY A 423 22.28 4.04 -15.05
CA GLY A 423 22.85 2.72 -14.77
C GLY A 423 21.77 1.70 -14.43
N ALA A 424 21.87 0.49 -15.00
CA ALA A 424 20.95 -0.59 -14.66
C ALA A 424 21.19 -1.11 -13.23
N GLN A 425 20.12 -1.29 -12.46
CA GLN A 425 20.15 -1.81 -11.09
C GLN A 425 19.20 -3.01 -10.99
N PRO A 426 19.57 -4.19 -11.52
CA PRO A 426 18.67 -5.33 -11.59
C PRO A 426 18.14 -5.74 -10.21
N LEU A 427 16.91 -6.25 -10.19
CA LEU A 427 16.25 -6.81 -9.01
C LEU A 427 16.50 -8.32 -8.91
N THR A 428 16.47 -8.82 -7.69
CA THR A 428 16.58 -10.23 -7.33
C THR A 428 15.50 -10.61 -6.33
N GLU A 429 15.33 -11.90 -6.06
CA GLU A 429 14.42 -12.39 -5.02
C GLU A 429 14.75 -11.82 -3.62
N ALA A 430 16.00 -11.41 -3.38
CA ALA A 430 16.40 -10.79 -2.11
C ALA A 430 15.85 -9.36 -1.93
N ASP A 431 15.39 -8.71 -3.01
CA ASP A 431 14.74 -7.40 -2.94
C ASP A 431 13.25 -7.51 -2.55
N ILE A 432 12.67 -8.72 -2.52
CA ILE A 432 11.28 -8.95 -2.13
C ILE A 432 11.16 -8.98 -0.61
N VAL A 433 10.26 -8.14 -0.10
CA VAL A 433 9.90 -8.07 1.32
C VAL A 433 8.46 -8.57 1.49
N THR A 434 8.23 -9.36 2.54
CA THR A 434 6.90 -9.80 2.95
C THR A 434 6.46 -9.01 4.18
N THR A 435 5.30 -8.35 4.12
CA THR A 435 4.70 -7.70 5.29
C THR A 435 3.87 -8.67 6.12
N GLU A 436 3.89 -8.49 7.43
CA GLU A 436 3.02 -9.19 8.38
C GLU A 436 1.68 -8.46 8.57
N VAL A 437 1.58 -7.19 8.16
CA VAL A 437 0.33 -6.40 8.24
C VAL A 437 -0.69 -6.93 7.24
N THR A 438 -1.93 -7.12 7.71
CA THR A 438 -3.09 -7.50 6.91
C THR A 438 -4.10 -6.36 6.80
N THR A 439 -5.10 -6.50 5.93
CA THR A 439 -6.22 -5.54 5.84
C THR A 439 -7.08 -5.50 7.11
N ARG A 440 -7.07 -6.56 7.92
CA ARG A 440 -7.79 -6.62 9.21
C ARG A 440 -7.17 -5.69 10.24
N ASP A 441 -5.84 -5.62 10.26
CA ASP A 441 -5.09 -4.80 11.24
C ASP A 441 -5.33 -3.30 11.06
N ILE A 442 -5.65 -2.89 9.83
CA ILE A 442 -5.86 -1.49 9.42
C ILE A 442 -7.33 -1.17 9.16
N ASP A 443 -8.25 -2.02 9.60
CA ASP A 443 -9.68 -1.74 9.52
C ASP A 443 -10.12 -0.77 10.61
N ARG A 444 -10.88 0.26 10.23
CA ARG A 444 -11.45 1.23 11.17
C ARG A 444 -12.71 0.71 11.85
N GLY A 445 -13.35 -0.33 11.32
CA GLY A 445 -14.69 -0.74 11.69
C GLY A 445 -15.67 0.43 11.58
N ASP A 446 -16.62 0.48 12.52
CA ASP A 446 -17.65 1.53 12.59
C ASP A 446 -17.18 2.80 13.31
N ALA A 447 -15.90 2.89 13.70
CA ALA A 447 -15.41 4.05 14.43
C ALA A 447 -15.33 5.28 13.51
N PRO A 448 -15.76 6.47 13.97
CA PRO A 448 -15.62 7.72 13.20
C PRO A 448 -14.17 8.04 12.81
N HIS A 449 -13.20 7.71 13.67
CA HIS A 449 -11.77 7.87 13.39
C HIS A 449 -10.93 6.84 14.14
N PHE A 450 -9.79 6.46 13.56
CA PHE A 450 -8.87 5.45 14.11
C PHE A 450 -8.44 5.74 15.56
N LEU A 451 -8.19 7.02 15.90
CA LEU A 451 -7.82 7.39 17.27
C LEU A 451 -8.87 6.97 18.32
N LEU A 452 -10.18 7.09 18.00
CA LEU A 452 -11.23 6.69 18.95
C LEU A 452 -11.30 5.18 19.07
N LYS A 453 -11.15 4.46 17.95
CA LYS A 453 -11.06 3.00 17.93
C LYS A 453 -9.92 2.53 18.84
N GLU A 454 -8.70 3.00 18.58
CA GLU A 454 -7.49 2.57 19.29
C GLU A 454 -7.54 2.89 20.79
N ILE A 455 -8.05 4.07 21.18
CA ILE A 455 -8.26 4.42 22.60
C ILE A 455 -9.26 3.45 23.24
N THR A 456 -10.38 3.16 22.56
CA THR A 456 -11.45 2.30 23.09
C THR A 456 -11.01 0.83 23.18
N GLU A 457 -10.18 0.38 22.24
CA GLU A 457 -9.64 -0.98 22.18
C GLU A 457 -8.41 -1.20 23.09
N SER A 458 -7.81 -0.13 23.62
CA SER A 458 -6.60 -0.19 24.45
C SER A 458 -6.67 -1.19 25.62
N PRO A 459 -7.78 -1.31 26.38
CA PRO A 459 -7.87 -2.31 27.45
C PRO A 459 -7.75 -3.76 26.95
N ALA A 460 -8.42 -4.09 25.84
CA ALA A 460 -8.36 -5.41 25.24
C ALA A 460 -6.96 -5.69 24.63
N SER A 461 -6.36 -4.68 24.00
CA SER A 461 -4.99 -4.74 23.45
C SER A 461 -3.96 -5.01 24.56
N LEU A 462 -4.08 -4.34 25.71
CA LEU A 462 -3.22 -4.57 26.87
C LEU A 462 -3.41 -5.99 27.43
N ALA A 463 -4.66 -6.44 27.60
CA ALA A 463 -4.94 -7.80 28.07
C ALA A 463 -4.36 -8.87 27.13
N LYS A 464 -4.49 -8.68 25.81
CA LYS A 464 -3.89 -9.55 24.79
C LYS A 464 -2.36 -9.56 24.87
N THR A 465 -1.74 -8.39 25.11
CA THR A 465 -0.29 -8.25 25.24
C THR A 465 0.28 -9.02 26.44
N LEU A 466 -0.45 -9.08 27.56
CA LEU A 466 -0.04 -9.73 28.81
C LEU A 466 -0.44 -11.21 28.89
N ARG A 467 -1.33 -11.69 28.01
CA ARG A 467 -1.86 -13.05 28.02
C ARG A 467 -0.74 -14.09 27.97
N GLY A 468 -0.69 -14.99 28.96
CA GLY A 468 0.34 -16.03 29.09
C GLY A 468 1.72 -15.56 29.52
N LYS A 469 1.90 -14.26 29.76
CA LYS A 469 3.19 -13.67 30.14
C LYS A 469 3.36 -13.43 31.64
N ILE A 470 2.30 -13.63 32.41
CA ILE A 470 2.30 -13.54 33.86
C ILE A 470 1.72 -14.85 34.39
N VAL A 471 2.53 -15.59 35.13
CA VAL A 471 2.18 -16.89 35.71
C VAL A 471 2.31 -16.85 37.22
N GLU A 472 1.50 -17.63 37.93
CA GLU A 472 1.63 -17.79 39.37
C GLU A 472 2.53 -19.00 39.67
N VAL A 473 3.63 -18.77 40.38
CA VAL A 473 4.56 -19.82 40.83
C VAL A 473 4.78 -19.64 42.32
N ASP A 474 4.45 -20.66 43.10
CA ASP A 474 4.56 -20.67 44.56
C ASP A 474 3.80 -19.50 45.25
N GLY A 475 2.63 -19.12 44.73
CA GLY A 475 1.84 -18.00 45.25
C GLY A 475 2.37 -16.61 44.89
N HIS A 476 3.36 -16.52 44.00
CA HIS A 476 3.93 -15.27 43.50
C HIS A 476 3.76 -15.14 41.99
N LEU A 477 3.40 -13.94 41.52
CA LEU A 477 3.38 -13.63 40.10
C LEU A 477 4.81 -13.54 39.56
N ARG A 478 5.07 -14.23 38.46
CA ARG A 478 6.33 -14.19 37.72
C ARG A 478 6.06 -13.87 36.26
N ALA A 479 6.96 -13.11 35.65
CA ALA A 479 6.96 -12.95 34.20
C ALA A 479 7.45 -14.25 33.55
N ALA A 480 6.71 -14.75 32.56
CA ALA A 480 7.11 -15.86 31.71
C ALA A 480 7.11 -15.37 30.27
N VAL A 481 8.27 -15.37 29.62
CA VAL A 481 8.41 -14.91 28.24
C VAL A 481 9.20 -15.96 27.46
N GLY A 482 8.82 -16.22 26.21
CA GLY A 482 9.49 -17.21 25.38
C GLY A 482 10.87 -16.75 24.89
N GLU A 483 11.63 -17.70 24.35
CA GLU A 483 12.98 -17.49 23.77
C GLU A 483 13.00 -16.39 22.69
N ARG A 484 11.88 -16.18 21.97
CA ARG A 484 11.75 -15.10 20.99
C ARG A 484 11.81 -13.71 21.61
N ALA A 485 11.24 -13.55 22.81
CA ALA A 485 11.17 -12.26 23.50
C ALA A 485 12.43 -11.98 24.32
N LEU A 486 13.02 -13.02 24.91
CA LEU A 486 14.27 -12.92 25.66
C LEU A 486 15.17 -14.11 25.31
N PRO A 487 16.01 -13.99 24.26
CA PRO A 487 16.87 -15.09 23.83
C PRO A 487 17.90 -15.50 24.89
N ALA A 488 18.22 -16.78 24.97
CA ALA A 488 19.21 -17.35 25.87
C ALA A 488 20.57 -16.64 25.78
N SER A 489 20.98 -16.24 24.56
CA SER A 489 22.22 -15.48 24.36
C SER A 489 22.21 -14.11 25.05
N VAL A 490 21.05 -13.45 25.16
CA VAL A 490 20.90 -12.20 25.92
C VAL A 490 20.93 -12.48 27.41
N VAL A 491 20.25 -13.55 27.86
CA VAL A 491 20.25 -13.97 29.27
C VAL A 491 21.65 -14.32 29.76
N GLU A 492 22.39 -15.12 29.00
CA GLU A 492 23.77 -15.52 29.30
C GLU A 492 24.68 -14.30 29.41
N ARG A 493 24.56 -13.35 28.47
CA ARG A 493 25.35 -12.11 28.46
C ARG A 493 25.00 -11.13 29.58
N LEU A 494 23.75 -11.14 30.03
CA LEU A 494 23.35 -10.41 31.24
C LEU A 494 23.91 -11.08 32.50
N ALA A 495 23.89 -12.42 32.55
CA ALA A 495 24.34 -13.20 33.70
C ALA A 495 25.86 -13.20 33.89
N ASP A 496 26.63 -13.22 32.80
CA ASP A 496 28.10 -13.18 32.82
C ASP A 496 28.68 -11.75 32.93
N GLY A 497 27.82 -10.73 32.87
CA GLY A 497 28.19 -9.32 33.00
C GLY A 497 28.89 -8.73 31.78
N SER A 498 28.79 -9.38 30.62
CA SER A 498 29.22 -8.82 29.34
C SER A 498 28.32 -7.66 28.91
N ILE A 499 27.01 -7.75 29.13
CA ILE A 499 26.10 -6.60 29.00
C ILE A 499 26.13 -5.80 30.31
N ARG A 500 26.50 -4.53 30.20
CA ARG A 500 26.59 -3.57 31.32
C ARG A 500 25.69 -2.36 31.14
N ARG A 501 25.22 -2.13 29.91
CA ARG A 501 24.39 -0.99 29.54
C ARG A 501 23.10 -1.45 28.88
N ILE A 502 22.01 -0.78 29.21
CA ILE A 502 20.75 -0.86 28.48
C ILE A 502 20.47 0.53 27.90
N ARG A 503 20.17 0.59 26.61
CA ARG A 503 19.72 1.82 25.93
C ARG A 503 18.37 1.57 25.29
N VAL A 504 17.34 2.20 25.84
CA VAL A 504 16.00 2.15 25.26
C VAL A 504 15.90 3.27 24.23
N ILE A 505 15.68 2.91 22.97
CA ILE A 505 15.67 3.86 21.86
C ILE A 505 14.35 3.84 21.11
N GLY A 506 13.98 4.99 20.56
CA GLY A 506 12.78 5.15 19.74
C GLY A 506 12.67 6.59 19.22
N GLN A 507 11.55 6.90 18.57
CA GLN A 507 11.23 8.25 18.12
C GLN A 507 9.81 8.66 18.52
N GLY A 508 9.59 9.95 18.74
CA GLY A 508 8.29 10.50 19.12
C GLY A 508 7.67 9.79 20.33
N THR A 509 6.42 9.34 20.22
CA THR A 509 5.70 8.62 21.28
C THR A 509 6.41 7.32 21.70
N ALA A 510 7.13 6.64 20.81
CA ALA A 510 7.91 5.44 21.15
C ALA A 510 9.08 5.77 22.09
N ALA A 511 9.73 6.93 21.92
CA ALA A 511 10.75 7.40 22.85
C ALA A 511 10.15 7.74 24.22
N VAL A 512 8.94 8.31 24.26
CA VAL A 512 8.20 8.57 25.52
C VAL A 512 7.86 7.26 26.25
N ALA A 513 7.41 6.23 25.52
CA ALA A 513 7.22 4.90 26.10
C ALA A 513 8.54 4.33 26.64
N GLY A 514 9.63 4.49 25.86
CA GLY A 514 10.97 4.05 26.25
C GLY A 514 11.51 4.70 27.52
N GLN A 515 11.20 5.97 27.78
CA GLN A 515 11.53 6.66 29.03
C GLN A 515 10.88 5.98 30.24
N SER A 516 9.60 5.62 30.13
CA SER A 516 8.90 4.88 31.19
C SER A 516 9.54 3.51 31.44
N THR A 517 9.93 2.80 30.37
CA THR A 517 10.63 1.51 30.46
C THR A 517 11.99 1.63 31.14
N ALA A 518 12.82 2.60 30.73
CA ALA A 518 14.14 2.80 31.32
C ALA A 518 14.06 3.18 32.80
N ALA A 519 13.15 4.09 33.17
CA ALA A 519 12.94 4.49 34.56
C ALA A 519 12.51 3.31 35.45
N LEU A 520 11.63 2.44 34.96
CA LEU A 520 11.21 1.25 35.70
C LEU A 520 12.35 0.24 35.84
N LEU A 521 13.11 0.00 34.76
CA LEU A 521 14.25 -0.91 34.79
C LEU A 521 15.34 -0.43 35.75
N ASP A 522 15.67 0.86 35.76
CA ASP A 522 16.67 1.43 36.67
C ASP A 522 16.30 1.19 38.15
N VAL A 523 15.03 1.42 38.51
CA VAL A 523 14.51 1.14 39.86
C VAL A 523 14.59 -0.35 40.20
N LEU A 524 14.17 -1.23 39.29
CA LEU A 524 14.15 -2.68 39.53
C LEU A 524 15.55 -3.29 39.63
N LEU A 525 16.51 -2.74 38.88
CA LEU A 525 17.90 -3.21 38.86
C LEU A 525 18.75 -2.58 39.95
N GLY A 526 18.28 -1.51 40.61
CA GLY A 526 18.99 -0.86 41.71
C GLY A 526 20.38 -0.37 41.34
N GLY A 527 20.57 0.07 40.09
CA GLY A 527 21.86 0.54 39.56
C GLY A 527 22.87 -0.55 39.19
N ALA A 528 22.45 -1.83 39.13
CA ALA A 528 23.33 -2.93 38.70
C ALA A 528 23.78 -2.81 37.22
N LEU A 529 22.97 -2.16 36.39
CA LEU A 529 23.27 -1.84 34.99
C LEU A 529 23.09 -0.33 34.76
N ASP A 530 23.85 0.22 33.82
CA ASP A 530 23.65 1.60 33.35
C ASP A 530 22.49 1.61 32.34
N VAL A 531 21.32 2.09 32.76
CA VAL A 531 20.08 2.12 31.98
C VAL A 531 19.75 3.57 31.60
N ASP A 532 19.48 3.82 30.33
CA ASP A 532 19.06 5.15 29.87
C ASP A 532 18.09 5.05 28.68
N ALA A 533 17.24 6.08 28.52
CA ALA A 533 16.38 6.26 27.37
C ALA A 533 16.85 7.45 26.54
N ILE A 534 17.11 7.21 25.26
CA ILE A 534 17.63 8.23 24.34
C ILE A 534 16.90 8.09 23.00
N THR A 535 16.57 9.20 22.36
CA THR A 535 16.00 9.12 21.00
C THR A 535 17.02 8.49 20.05
N ALA A 536 16.55 7.74 19.05
CA ALA A 536 17.43 7.02 18.15
C ALA A 536 18.41 7.98 17.41
N THR A 537 17.92 9.16 17.01
CA THR A 537 18.72 10.22 16.37
C THR A 537 19.82 10.77 17.28
N GLU A 538 19.54 10.98 18.57
CA GLU A 538 20.56 11.47 19.51
C GLU A 538 21.63 10.40 19.77
N LEU A 539 21.24 9.13 19.88
CA LEU A 539 22.20 8.04 20.02
C LEU A 539 23.09 7.93 18.78
N SER A 540 22.51 7.85 17.59
CA SER A 540 23.27 7.70 16.34
C SER A 540 24.10 8.92 16.00
N GLY A 541 23.61 10.13 16.30
CA GLY A 541 24.31 11.38 16.04
C GLY A 541 25.47 11.65 17.00
N PHE A 542 25.31 11.33 18.29
CA PHE A 542 26.22 11.80 19.33
C PHE A 542 26.61 10.75 20.38
N GLY A 543 25.81 9.71 20.58
CA GLY A 543 26.00 8.72 21.65
C GLY A 543 26.71 7.42 21.26
N LEU A 544 26.99 7.19 19.96
CA LEU A 544 27.68 5.99 19.50
C LEU A 544 29.15 5.94 19.94
N ARG A 545 29.59 4.78 20.42
CA ARG A 545 30.99 4.47 20.75
C ARG A 545 31.60 3.57 19.68
N VAL A 546 32.92 3.40 19.68
CA VAL A 546 33.61 2.50 18.73
C VAL A 546 33.22 1.05 18.99
N ASP A 547 33.16 0.67 20.26
CA ASP A 547 32.74 -0.65 20.74
C ASP A 547 31.51 -0.48 21.63
N MET A 548 30.45 -1.20 21.28
CA MET A 548 29.18 -1.26 21.98
C MET A 548 28.76 -2.71 22.28
N SER A 549 29.69 -3.66 22.23
CA SER A 549 29.48 -5.07 22.59
C SER A 549 29.03 -5.29 24.04
N ASP A 550 29.09 -4.28 24.89
CA ASP A 550 28.57 -4.30 26.26
C ASP A 550 27.19 -3.64 26.42
N THR A 551 26.52 -3.31 25.31
CA THR A 551 25.25 -2.57 25.27
C THR A 551 24.12 -3.42 24.72
N LEU A 552 23.03 -3.54 25.49
CA LEU A 552 21.75 -4.03 25.01
C LEU A 552 20.89 -2.84 24.57
N ALA A 553 20.58 -2.76 23.29
CA ALA A 553 19.64 -1.77 22.77
C ALA A 553 18.22 -2.34 22.70
N ILE A 554 17.26 -1.66 23.31
CA ILE A 554 15.83 -1.98 23.22
C ILE A 554 15.19 -0.95 22.29
N ALA A 555 14.99 -1.33 21.03
CA ALA A 555 14.38 -0.47 20.04
C ALA A 555 12.84 -0.56 20.11
N VAL A 556 12.19 0.56 20.42
CA VAL A 556 10.73 0.68 20.48
C VAL A 556 10.24 1.34 19.19
N SER A 557 9.42 0.63 18.43
CA SER A 557 8.83 1.09 17.17
C SER A 557 7.51 0.38 16.93
N GLN A 558 6.43 1.14 16.67
CA GLN A 558 5.12 0.54 16.35
C GLN A 558 5.09 -0.03 14.93
N SER A 559 5.67 0.67 13.96
CA SER A 559 5.67 0.24 12.56
C SER A 559 6.76 -0.77 12.21
N GLY A 560 7.81 -0.88 13.03
CA GLY A 560 9.03 -1.62 12.70
C GLY A 560 9.85 -1.01 11.54
N THR A 561 9.38 0.09 10.94
CA THR A 561 9.98 0.70 9.73
C THR A 561 10.50 2.11 9.94
N THR A 562 10.40 2.67 11.15
CA THR A 562 10.89 4.01 11.50
C THR A 562 12.38 4.15 11.14
N THR A 563 12.69 4.94 10.11
CA THR A 563 14.03 5.03 9.50
C THR A 563 15.13 5.33 10.50
N ASP A 564 14.95 6.36 11.34
CA ASP A 564 15.97 6.76 12.33
C ASP A 564 16.24 5.65 13.36
N THR A 565 15.20 4.94 13.79
CA THR A 565 15.32 3.82 14.74
C THR A 565 16.07 2.66 14.08
N ASN A 566 15.68 2.24 12.88
CA ASN A 566 16.30 1.12 12.18
C ASN A 566 17.76 1.42 11.82
N ARG A 567 18.05 2.62 11.32
CA ARG A 567 19.42 3.07 11.03
C ARG A 567 20.29 3.04 12.29
N THR A 568 19.73 3.46 13.43
CA THR A 568 20.46 3.41 14.71
C THR A 568 20.73 1.98 15.14
N VAL A 569 19.78 1.06 14.96
CA VAL A 569 19.97 -0.38 15.22
C VAL A 569 21.07 -0.96 14.35
N ASP A 570 21.12 -0.64 13.05
CA ASP A 570 22.16 -1.13 12.14
C ASP A 570 23.54 -0.58 12.52
N LEU A 571 23.62 0.70 12.88
CA LEU A 571 24.84 1.33 13.38
C LEU A 571 25.33 0.70 14.68
N LEU A 572 24.41 0.30 15.57
CA LEU A 572 24.73 -0.41 16.80
C LEU A 572 25.28 -1.80 16.51
N ARG A 573 24.59 -2.59 15.67
CA ARG A 573 25.04 -3.93 15.25
C ARG A 573 26.43 -3.94 14.63
N ALA A 574 26.78 -2.91 13.88
CA ALA A 574 28.12 -2.76 13.31
C ALA A 574 29.23 -2.52 14.35
N ARG A 575 28.87 -2.29 15.63
CA ARG A 575 29.78 -1.95 16.75
C ARG A 575 29.81 -3.01 17.86
N GLY A 576 29.29 -4.21 17.59
CA GLY A 576 29.13 -5.30 18.58
C GLY A 576 27.68 -5.47 19.01
#